data_AF-A0AAC9P7B8-F1
#
_entry.id   AF-A0AAC9P7B8-F1
#
_cell.length_a   1.000
_cell.length_b   1.000
_cell.length_c   1.000
_cell.angle_alpha   90.00
_cell.angle_beta   90.00
_cell.angle_gamma   90.00
#
_symmetry.space_group_name_H-M   'P 1'
#
loop_
_entity.id
_entity.type
_entity.pdbx_description
1 polymer ?
#
loop_
_entity_poly.entity_id
_entity_poly.type
_entity_poly.pdbx_seq_one_letter_code
_entity_poly.pdbx_strand_id
1 'polypeptide(L)'
;MQPAGRTALIMPSMSSSPSVRIAGVAIWGPGLPGWEQSQGVLTGKTPLDLSSQEPPPPPSILSPNERRRTGMVARLALYAAEQAVAQSGLQPQTLRSIFASGNGDGMLLHGILETLTTTENTSDVQLSPTQFHNSVHNAPAGYWTIAHGASAPANCIGCHDHTFGAGLLKAVVEAGIEKEPVLLCLYDAPLASPLAEKRRTECAFAAAFVLTPDQKAGQSDDAGRLSVDFSAGEADPALVAPDLPALAALAEMNPAARSLRLLSLLAGGHGGEAHATMLSGHVRIRLS
;
A
#
# COMPACT_ATOMS: atom_id res chain seq x y z
N MET A 1 -18.83 -38.23 16.91
CA MET A 1 -17.56 -37.49 16.77
C MET A 1 -17.88 -36.01 16.79
N GLN A 2 -17.57 -35.32 17.89
CA GLN A 2 -17.65 -33.86 17.99
C GLN A 2 -16.47 -33.21 17.23
N PRO A 3 -16.64 -32.01 16.64
CA PRO A 3 -15.54 -31.36 15.94
C PRO A 3 -14.54 -30.79 16.95
N ALA A 4 -13.26 -31.00 16.68
CA ALA A 4 -12.14 -30.51 17.48
C ALA A 4 -12.19 -28.99 17.63
N GLY A 5 -12.03 -28.52 18.87
CA GLY A 5 -12.06 -27.12 19.24
C GLY A 5 -10.95 -26.32 18.53
N ARG A 6 -11.33 -25.17 17.97
CA ARG A 6 -10.39 -24.13 17.57
C ARG A 6 -9.76 -23.56 18.84
N THR A 7 -8.50 -23.89 19.09
CA THR A 7 -7.69 -23.19 20.08
C THR A 7 -7.55 -21.74 19.63
N ALA A 8 -8.34 -20.85 20.23
CA ALA A 8 -8.08 -19.42 20.15
C ALA A 8 -6.69 -19.18 20.76
N LEU A 9 -5.73 -18.78 19.94
CA LEU A 9 -4.47 -18.25 20.42
C LEU A 9 -4.83 -16.97 21.21
N ILE A 10 -4.86 -17.08 22.53
CA ILE A 10 -4.96 -15.93 23.43
C ILE A 10 -3.63 -15.18 23.28
N MET A 11 -3.58 -14.21 22.37
CA MET A 11 -2.49 -13.26 22.33
C MET A 11 -2.55 -12.43 23.61
N PRO A 12 -1.46 -12.34 24.41
CA PRO A 12 -1.44 -11.48 25.58
C PRO A 12 -1.73 -10.04 25.14
N SER A 13 -2.59 -9.33 25.88
CA SER A 13 -2.89 -7.92 25.58
C SER A 13 -1.59 -7.13 25.59
N MET A 14 -1.25 -6.48 24.46
CA MET A 14 -0.15 -5.51 24.44
C MET A 14 -0.39 -4.47 25.53
N SER A 15 0.56 -4.30 26.45
CA SER A 15 0.41 -3.39 27.61
C SER A 15 0.30 -1.91 27.24
N SER A 16 0.56 -1.58 25.96
CA SER A 16 0.28 -0.28 25.34
C SER A 16 0.27 -0.44 23.82
N SER A 17 -0.71 0.15 23.14
CA SER A 17 -0.81 0.23 21.68
C SER A 17 0.44 0.90 21.09
N PRO A 18 1.16 0.29 20.14
CA PRO A 18 2.28 0.96 19.49
C PRO A 18 1.80 2.22 18.78
N SER A 19 2.56 3.31 18.96
CA SER A 19 2.31 4.60 18.33
C SER A 19 3.51 5.08 17.53
N VAL A 20 3.21 5.80 16.45
CA VAL A 20 4.16 6.36 15.49
C VAL A 20 3.68 7.73 15.02
N ARG A 21 4.57 8.49 14.39
CA ARG A 21 4.26 9.76 13.72
C ARG A 21 4.21 9.54 12.22
N ILE A 22 3.36 10.29 11.53
CA ILE A 22 3.28 10.26 10.07
C ILE A 22 4.09 11.43 9.53
N ALA A 23 5.30 11.17 9.05
CA ALA A 23 6.19 12.20 8.54
C ALA A 23 5.91 12.54 7.06
N GLY A 24 5.35 11.60 6.29
CA GLY A 24 5.03 11.81 4.89
C GLY A 24 3.89 10.92 4.43
N VAL A 25 3.12 11.40 3.45
CA VAL A 25 1.94 10.79 2.86
C VAL A 25 1.95 11.05 1.36
N ALA A 26 1.61 10.03 0.59
CA ALA A 26 1.34 10.16 -0.83
C ALA A 26 0.09 9.39 -1.20
N ILE A 27 -0.54 9.83 -2.27
CA ILE A 27 -1.67 9.16 -2.90
C ILE A 27 -1.55 9.37 -4.40
N TRP A 28 -1.95 8.33 -5.15
CA TRP A 28 -2.15 8.41 -6.57
C TRP A 28 -3.32 7.50 -6.97
N GLY A 29 -4.26 8.00 -7.77
CA GLY A 29 -5.36 7.22 -8.32
C GLY A 29 -6.28 8.08 -9.20
N PRO A 30 -7.36 7.50 -9.75
CA PRO A 30 -8.36 8.23 -10.52
C PRO A 30 -8.92 9.40 -9.71
N GLY A 31 -8.83 10.62 -10.24
CA GLY A 31 -9.25 11.84 -9.55
C GLY A 31 -8.42 12.23 -8.31
N LEU A 32 -7.30 11.53 -8.07
CA LEU A 32 -6.45 11.69 -6.90
C LEU A 32 -4.97 11.76 -7.33
N PRO A 33 -4.51 12.82 -8.02
CA PRO A 33 -3.23 12.82 -8.74
C PRO A 33 -1.99 13.06 -7.85
N GLY A 34 -2.18 13.27 -6.56
CA GLY A 34 -1.13 13.65 -5.60
C GLY A 34 -1.74 14.08 -4.27
N TRP A 35 -0.96 14.09 -3.18
CA TRP A 35 -1.49 14.35 -1.84
C TRP A 35 -2.19 15.71 -1.73
N GLU A 36 -1.51 16.80 -2.11
CA GLU A 36 -2.01 18.17 -1.98
C GLU A 36 -3.29 18.39 -2.80
N GLN A 37 -3.30 17.92 -4.05
CA GLN A 37 -4.44 18.08 -4.96
C GLN A 37 -5.64 17.23 -4.54
N SER A 38 -5.39 16.14 -3.81
CA SER A 38 -6.44 15.21 -3.38
C SER A 38 -7.13 15.61 -2.07
N GLN A 39 -6.57 16.54 -1.27
CA GLN A 39 -7.12 16.88 0.05
C GLN A 39 -8.57 17.37 -0.03
N GLY A 40 -8.90 18.17 -1.05
CA GLY A 40 -10.27 18.67 -1.27
C GLY A 40 -11.26 17.54 -1.54
N VAL A 41 -10.86 16.53 -2.31
CA VAL A 41 -11.68 15.35 -2.62
C VAL A 41 -11.81 14.44 -1.38
N LEU A 42 -10.70 14.18 -0.69
CA LEU A 42 -10.65 13.37 0.53
C LEU A 42 -11.50 13.95 1.67
N THR A 43 -11.70 15.27 1.69
CA THR A 43 -12.53 15.98 2.68
C THR A 43 -13.93 16.33 2.17
N GLY A 44 -14.28 15.93 0.95
CA GLY A 44 -15.60 16.17 0.35
C GLY A 44 -15.87 17.62 -0.06
N LYS A 45 -14.85 18.48 -0.07
CA LYS A 45 -14.93 19.87 -0.54
C LYS A 45 -15.02 19.97 -2.07
N THR A 46 -14.47 18.97 -2.76
CA THR A 46 -14.46 18.88 -4.22
C THR A 46 -14.99 17.50 -4.63
N PRO A 47 -15.81 17.36 -5.69
CA PRO A 47 -16.23 16.06 -6.18
C PRO A 47 -15.04 15.25 -6.74
N LEU A 48 -15.10 13.93 -6.60
CA LEU A 48 -14.16 13.01 -7.24
C LEU A 48 -14.44 12.97 -8.75
N ASP A 49 -13.46 13.39 -9.54
CA ASP A 49 -13.53 13.35 -11.00
C ASP A 49 -12.74 12.15 -11.54
N LEU A 50 -13.48 11.15 -12.06
CA LEU A 50 -12.90 9.93 -12.63
C LEU A 50 -12.61 10.04 -14.13
N SER A 51 -12.84 11.20 -14.75
CA SER A 51 -12.66 11.39 -16.20
C SER A 51 -11.18 11.38 -16.62
N SER A 52 -10.27 11.77 -15.71
CA SER A 52 -8.83 11.72 -15.94
C SER A 52 -8.24 10.39 -15.48
N GLN A 53 -7.64 9.67 -16.42
CA GLN A 53 -6.92 8.40 -16.21
C GLN A 53 -5.47 8.49 -16.70
N GLU A 54 -4.85 9.66 -16.58
CA GLU A 54 -3.41 9.76 -16.89
C GLU A 54 -2.63 8.78 -16.01
N PRO A 55 -1.59 8.09 -16.52
CA PRO A 55 -0.75 7.22 -15.72
C PRO A 55 0.17 8.03 -14.78
N PRO A 56 0.62 7.46 -13.65
CA PRO A 56 1.52 8.18 -12.73
C PRO A 56 2.79 8.56 -13.48
N PRO A 57 3.47 9.69 -13.23
CA PRO A 57 4.70 10.06 -13.93
C PRO A 57 5.77 8.95 -13.96
N PRO A 58 6.62 8.85 -15.01
CA PRO A 58 7.72 7.88 -15.02
C PRO A 58 8.68 8.14 -13.86
N PRO A 59 9.20 7.10 -13.18
CA PRO A 59 10.05 7.29 -12.00
C PRO A 59 11.41 7.83 -12.43
N SER A 60 11.67 9.10 -12.17
CA SER A 60 12.91 9.78 -12.58
C SER A 60 14.17 9.21 -11.93
N ILE A 61 14.02 8.56 -10.76
CA ILE A 61 15.11 7.93 -10.01
C ILE A 61 15.77 6.76 -10.76
N LEU A 62 15.01 6.02 -11.57
CA LEU A 62 15.53 4.87 -12.30
C LEU A 62 16.41 5.33 -13.46
N SER A 63 17.45 4.57 -13.81
CA SER A 63 18.23 4.84 -15.02
C SER A 63 17.35 4.71 -16.29
N PRO A 64 17.75 5.30 -17.44
CA PRO A 64 16.98 5.17 -18.68
C PRO A 64 16.67 3.72 -19.08
N ASN A 65 17.59 2.79 -18.82
CA ASN A 65 17.40 1.38 -19.13
C ASN A 65 16.41 0.71 -18.18
N GLU A 66 16.48 1.00 -16.89
CA GLU A 66 15.53 0.50 -15.90
C GLU A 66 14.13 1.05 -16.18
N ARG A 67 13.99 2.37 -16.41
CA ARG A 67 12.70 2.99 -16.76
C ARG A 67 12.00 2.34 -17.95
N ARG A 68 12.77 1.90 -18.97
CA ARG A 68 12.23 1.19 -20.14
C ARG A 68 11.71 -0.21 -19.81
N ARG A 69 12.23 -0.84 -18.76
CA ARG A 69 11.87 -2.19 -18.32
C ARG A 69 10.79 -2.18 -17.24
N THR A 70 10.52 -1.04 -16.60
CA THR A 70 9.55 -0.92 -15.51
C THR A 70 8.12 -0.92 -16.02
N GLY A 71 7.31 -1.87 -15.53
CA GLY A 71 5.86 -1.93 -15.79
C GLY A 71 5.05 -0.90 -15.00
N MET A 72 3.74 -0.84 -15.26
CA MET A 72 2.82 0.09 -14.59
C MET A 72 2.87 -0.03 -13.06
N VAL A 73 2.87 -1.25 -12.53
CA VAL A 73 2.84 -1.53 -11.08
C VAL A 73 4.07 -0.97 -10.38
N ALA A 74 5.26 -1.23 -10.90
CA ALA A 74 6.49 -0.69 -10.33
C ALA A 74 6.57 0.84 -10.50
N ARG A 75 6.14 1.39 -11.63
CA ARG A 75 6.07 2.84 -11.84
C ARG A 75 5.15 3.52 -10.82
N LEU A 76 3.98 2.93 -10.57
CA LEU A 76 3.00 3.39 -9.60
C LEU A 76 3.55 3.35 -8.16
N ALA A 77 4.14 2.22 -7.76
CA ALA A 77 4.72 2.03 -6.43
C ALA A 77 5.87 3.02 -6.15
N LEU A 78 6.78 3.18 -7.11
CA LEU A 78 7.92 4.09 -6.99
C LEU A 78 7.48 5.54 -6.96
N TYR A 79 6.46 5.92 -7.74
CA TYR A 79 5.90 7.28 -7.68
C TYR A 79 5.37 7.60 -6.28
N ALA A 80 4.49 6.77 -5.72
CA ALA A 80 3.93 7.02 -4.39
C ALA A 80 5.01 7.02 -3.30
N ALA A 81 5.96 6.08 -3.36
CA ALA A 81 7.08 6.01 -2.45
C ALA A 81 7.93 7.29 -2.45
N GLU A 82 8.35 7.75 -3.64
CA GLU A 82 9.14 8.97 -3.81
C GLU A 82 8.42 10.19 -3.26
N GLN A 83 7.12 10.34 -3.53
CA GLN A 83 6.34 11.48 -3.03
C GLN A 83 6.26 11.50 -1.50
N ALA A 84 6.00 10.34 -0.86
CA ALA A 84 5.90 10.26 0.59
C ALA A 84 7.27 10.51 1.27
N VAL A 85 8.35 9.97 0.70
CA VAL A 85 9.71 10.21 1.20
C VAL A 85 10.11 11.67 1.03
N ALA A 86 9.85 12.27 -0.14
CA ALA A 86 10.09 13.68 -0.39
C ALA A 86 9.35 14.58 0.62
N GLN A 87 8.08 14.30 0.90
CA GLN A 87 7.31 15.05 1.91
C GLN A 87 7.89 14.89 3.32
N SER A 88 8.41 13.71 3.66
CA SER A 88 9.01 13.45 4.98
C SER A 88 10.34 14.12 5.23
N GLY A 89 11.06 14.53 4.19
CA GLY A 89 12.42 15.06 4.28
C GLY A 89 13.49 14.02 4.70
N LEU A 90 13.12 12.76 4.89
CA LEU A 90 14.05 11.68 5.23
C LEU A 90 14.81 11.16 3.99
N GLN A 91 15.95 10.53 4.24
CA GLN A 91 16.76 9.94 3.18
C GLN A 91 16.27 8.52 2.86
N PRO A 92 15.91 8.21 1.61
CA PRO A 92 15.36 6.92 1.22
C PRO A 92 16.32 5.75 1.54
N GLN A 93 17.63 5.99 1.54
CA GLN A 93 18.65 4.98 1.85
C GLN A 93 18.58 4.43 3.28
N THR A 94 18.05 5.23 4.20
CA THR A 94 17.98 4.90 5.63
C THR A 94 16.64 4.29 6.04
N LEU A 95 15.64 4.31 5.16
CA LEU A 95 14.30 3.86 5.48
C LEU A 95 14.19 2.35 5.32
N ARG A 96 13.71 1.67 6.35
CA ARG A 96 13.10 0.35 6.16
C ARG A 96 11.90 0.54 5.22
N SER A 97 11.66 -0.41 4.33
CA SER A 97 10.57 -0.28 3.38
C SER A 97 9.68 -1.52 3.35
N ILE A 98 8.39 -1.29 3.16
CA ILE A 98 7.36 -2.31 3.02
C ILE A 98 6.59 -1.98 1.75
N PHE A 99 6.75 -2.82 0.73
CA PHE A 99 6.01 -2.74 -0.52
C PHE A 99 4.86 -3.76 -0.47
N ALA A 100 3.64 -3.27 -0.39
CA ALA A 100 2.47 -4.11 -0.18
C ALA A 100 1.50 -4.00 -1.36
N SER A 101 1.22 -5.14 -1.97
CA SER A 101 0.30 -5.26 -3.11
C SER A 101 -0.50 -6.54 -2.97
N GLY A 102 -1.83 -6.43 -3.08
CA GLY A 102 -2.72 -7.58 -2.99
C GLY A 102 -2.66 -8.48 -4.22
N ASN A 103 -2.37 -7.90 -5.39
CA ASN A 103 -2.44 -8.57 -6.69
C ASN A 103 -1.07 -8.79 -7.35
N GLY A 104 -0.04 -8.01 -6.99
CA GLY A 104 1.24 -7.96 -7.73
C GLY A 104 1.07 -7.38 -9.14
N ASP A 105 2.00 -7.71 -10.05
CA ASP A 105 1.89 -7.32 -11.47
C ASP A 105 1.13 -8.38 -12.29
N GLY A 106 -0.20 -8.32 -12.19
CA GLY A 106 -1.06 -9.29 -12.84
C GLY A 106 -1.10 -9.20 -14.37
N MET A 107 -0.87 -8.02 -14.95
CA MET A 107 -0.77 -7.87 -16.42
C MET A 107 0.47 -8.60 -16.94
N LEU A 108 1.61 -8.42 -16.24
CA LEU A 108 2.84 -9.11 -16.60
C LEU A 108 2.71 -10.62 -16.39
N LEU A 109 2.16 -11.07 -15.26
CA LEU A 109 1.93 -12.49 -14.99
C LEU A 109 1.03 -13.13 -16.06
N HIS A 110 -0.04 -12.44 -16.47
CA HIS A 110 -0.90 -12.90 -17.54
C HIS A 110 -0.15 -13.10 -18.86
N GLY A 111 0.65 -12.12 -19.31
CA GLY A 111 1.44 -12.25 -20.54
C GLY A 111 2.45 -13.41 -20.51
N ILE A 112 3.04 -13.70 -19.33
CA ILE A 112 3.88 -14.90 -19.15
C ILE A 112 3.05 -16.17 -19.33
N LEU A 113 1.88 -16.26 -18.71
CA LEU A 113 1.01 -17.44 -18.80
C LEU A 113 0.48 -17.65 -20.22
N GLU A 114 0.13 -16.59 -20.94
CA GLU A 114 -0.24 -16.67 -22.36
C GLU A 114 0.92 -17.22 -23.20
N THR A 115 2.13 -16.70 -22.99
CA THR A 115 3.32 -17.19 -23.71
C THR A 115 3.59 -18.68 -23.45
N LEU A 116 3.35 -19.13 -22.21
CA LEU A 116 3.50 -20.55 -21.83
C LEU A 116 2.39 -21.46 -22.40
N THR A 117 1.21 -20.92 -22.70
CA THR A 117 0.05 -21.71 -23.12
C THR A 117 -0.23 -21.65 -24.62
N THR A 118 0.44 -20.76 -25.38
CA THR A 118 0.22 -20.56 -26.81
C THR A 118 1.03 -21.49 -27.72
N THR A 119 2.02 -22.22 -27.21
CA THR A 119 2.86 -23.10 -28.03
C THR A 119 2.37 -24.56 -27.97
N GLU A 120 2.08 -25.16 -29.12
CA GLU A 120 1.76 -26.60 -29.22
C GLU A 120 2.95 -27.50 -28.82
N ASN A 121 4.17 -26.95 -28.82
CA ASN A 121 5.38 -27.66 -28.43
C ASN A 121 6.13 -26.86 -27.35
N THR A 122 6.06 -27.32 -26.10
CA THR A 122 6.61 -26.63 -24.92
C THR A 122 8.14 -26.51 -24.92
N SER A 123 8.84 -27.18 -25.84
CA SER A 123 10.30 -27.16 -25.95
C SER A 123 10.87 -25.86 -26.54
N ASP A 124 10.05 -25.04 -27.21
CA ASP A 124 10.50 -23.82 -27.90
C ASP A 124 10.01 -22.52 -27.24
N VAL A 125 9.38 -22.59 -26.06
CA VAL A 125 8.89 -21.39 -25.37
C VAL A 125 10.06 -20.54 -24.88
N GLN A 126 10.23 -19.37 -25.46
CA GLN A 126 11.21 -18.37 -25.02
C GLN A 126 10.51 -17.26 -24.23
N LEU A 127 10.61 -17.33 -22.90
CA LEU A 127 10.22 -16.21 -22.04
C LEU A 127 11.28 -15.11 -22.08
N SER A 128 10.84 -13.85 -22.18
CA SER A 128 11.75 -12.71 -22.08
C SER A 128 12.40 -12.69 -20.69
N PRO A 129 13.74 -12.68 -20.58
CA PRO A 129 14.42 -12.51 -19.28
C PRO A 129 14.00 -11.23 -18.56
N THR A 130 13.62 -10.20 -19.32
CA THR A 130 13.14 -8.93 -18.78
C THR A 130 11.76 -9.06 -18.13
N GLN A 131 10.84 -9.81 -18.75
CA GLN A 131 9.54 -10.06 -18.16
C GLN A 131 9.66 -10.93 -16.90
N PHE A 132 10.53 -11.94 -16.94
CA PHE A 132 10.71 -12.84 -15.80
C PHE A 132 11.25 -12.10 -14.55
N HIS A 133 12.25 -11.22 -14.68
CA HIS A 133 12.75 -10.49 -13.50
C HIS A 133 11.72 -9.54 -12.87
N ASN A 134 10.73 -9.10 -13.64
CA ASN A 134 9.66 -8.22 -13.17
C ASN A 134 8.43 -9.00 -12.66
N SER A 135 8.41 -10.33 -12.81
CA SER A 135 7.27 -11.18 -12.42
C SER A 135 7.17 -11.43 -10.93
N VAL A 136 8.27 -11.23 -10.20
CA VAL A 136 8.33 -11.42 -8.76
C VAL A 136 7.64 -10.25 -8.04
N HIS A 137 6.90 -10.56 -6.98
CA HIS A 137 6.15 -9.58 -6.19
C HIS A 137 7.03 -8.45 -5.65
N ASN A 138 8.30 -8.75 -5.35
CA ASN A 138 9.28 -7.81 -4.82
C ASN A 138 9.97 -6.95 -5.89
N ALA A 139 9.61 -7.01 -7.17
CA ALA A 139 10.26 -6.20 -8.21
C ALA A 139 10.23 -4.68 -7.89
N PRO A 140 9.11 -4.08 -7.42
CA PRO A 140 9.09 -2.67 -7.01
C PRO A 140 10.07 -2.35 -5.88
N ALA A 141 10.16 -3.22 -4.87
CA ALA A 141 11.12 -3.07 -3.77
C ALA A 141 12.58 -3.19 -4.27
N GLY A 142 12.86 -4.09 -5.20
CA GLY A 142 14.18 -4.23 -5.81
C GLY A 142 14.59 -2.98 -6.60
N TYR A 143 13.68 -2.42 -7.39
CA TYR A 143 13.92 -1.15 -8.08
C TYR A 143 14.19 -0.01 -7.10
N TRP A 144 13.42 0.08 -6.01
CA TRP A 144 13.61 1.08 -4.97
C TRP A 144 15.01 0.99 -4.34
N THR A 145 15.39 -0.21 -3.86
CA THR A 145 16.66 -0.38 -3.16
C THR A 145 17.86 -0.15 -4.05
N ILE A 146 17.84 -0.65 -5.30
CA ILE A 146 18.91 -0.45 -6.27
C ILE A 146 19.05 1.04 -6.62
N ALA A 147 17.95 1.70 -6.96
CA ALA A 147 17.99 3.07 -7.48
C ALA A 147 18.41 4.09 -6.42
N HIS A 148 18.05 3.87 -5.15
CA HIS A 148 18.49 4.72 -4.05
C HIS A 148 19.82 4.28 -3.43
N GLY A 149 20.29 3.06 -3.69
CA GLY A 149 21.41 2.48 -2.94
C GLY A 149 21.02 2.20 -1.47
N ALA A 150 19.76 1.86 -1.23
CA ALA A 150 19.25 1.58 0.12
C ALA A 150 19.67 0.17 0.56
N SER A 151 20.33 0.09 1.72
CA SER A 151 20.76 -1.17 2.35
C SER A 151 19.86 -1.59 3.52
N ALA A 152 18.93 -0.72 3.93
CA ALA A 152 17.93 -1.03 4.94
C ALA A 152 16.98 -2.16 4.47
N PRO A 153 16.42 -2.96 5.40
CA PRO A 153 15.47 -4.01 5.07
C PRO A 153 14.30 -3.54 4.20
N ALA A 154 14.04 -4.27 3.11
CA ALA A 154 12.91 -4.08 2.21
C ALA A 154 12.03 -5.35 2.20
N ASN A 155 10.83 -5.24 2.73
CA ASN A 155 9.87 -6.34 2.83
C ASN A 155 8.75 -6.19 1.81
N CYS A 156 8.18 -7.30 1.37
CA CYS A 156 7.05 -7.32 0.45
C CYS A 156 5.88 -8.10 1.07
N ILE A 157 4.67 -7.53 1.00
CA ILE A 157 3.46 -8.13 1.59
C ILE A 157 2.38 -8.29 0.51
N GLY A 158 1.78 -9.47 0.44
CA GLY A 158 0.54 -9.70 -0.31
C GLY A 158 -0.45 -10.47 0.56
N CYS A 159 -1.57 -9.84 0.91
CA CYS A 159 -2.61 -10.42 1.76
C CYS A 159 -4.02 -10.19 1.17
N HIS A 160 -4.16 -10.21 -0.16
CA HIS A 160 -5.43 -9.93 -0.85
C HIS A 160 -6.00 -8.56 -0.42
N ASP A 161 -7.27 -8.50 -0.05
CA ASP A 161 -7.96 -7.31 0.48
C ASP A 161 -7.47 -6.87 1.87
N HIS A 162 -6.72 -7.72 2.57
CA HIS A 162 -6.14 -7.43 3.89
C HIS A 162 -4.74 -6.81 3.81
N THR A 163 -4.24 -6.57 2.60
CA THR A 163 -2.87 -6.06 2.35
C THR A 163 -2.61 -4.74 3.07
N PHE A 164 -3.57 -3.81 3.05
CA PHE A 164 -3.44 -2.55 3.79
C PHE A 164 -3.27 -2.77 5.30
N GLY A 165 -4.15 -3.58 5.91
CA GLY A 165 -4.08 -3.85 7.36
C GLY A 165 -2.79 -4.55 7.76
N ALA A 166 -2.36 -5.55 6.99
CA ALA A 166 -1.13 -6.29 7.26
C ALA A 166 0.11 -5.41 7.08
N GLY A 167 0.15 -4.62 6.01
CA GLY A 167 1.22 -3.67 5.74
C GLY A 167 1.33 -2.60 6.82
N LEU A 168 0.21 -2.00 7.22
CA LEU A 168 0.17 -0.98 8.26
C LEU A 168 0.60 -1.52 9.62
N LEU A 169 0.08 -2.68 10.04
CA LEU A 169 0.47 -3.29 11.31
C LEU A 169 1.97 -3.56 11.34
N LYS A 170 2.54 -4.14 10.27
CA LYS A 170 3.98 -4.36 10.17
C LYS A 170 4.77 -3.05 10.24
N ALA A 171 4.33 -2.02 9.51
CA ALA A 171 5.02 -0.73 9.48
C ALA A 171 5.02 -0.04 10.86
N VAL A 172 3.89 -0.09 11.57
CA VAL A 172 3.78 0.49 12.91
C VAL A 172 4.56 -0.33 13.94
N VAL A 173 4.64 -1.66 13.80
CA VAL A 173 5.52 -2.48 14.66
C VAL A 173 6.98 -2.12 14.44
N GLU A 174 7.45 -2.00 13.19
CA GLU A 174 8.85 -1.62 12.93
C GLU A 174 9.16 -0.19 13.40
N ALA A 175 8.29 0.80 13.14
CA ALA A 175 8.54 2.17 13.58
C ALA A 175 8.28 2.40 15.08
N GLY A 176 7.25 1.77 15.64
CA GLY A 176 6.82 1.97 17.02
C GLY A 176 7.61 1.13 18.02
N ILE A 177 7.96 -0.11 17.68
CA ILE A 177 8.62 -1.06 18.58
C ILE A 177 10.12 -1.13 18.29
N GLU A 178 10.52 -1.37 17.03
CA GLU A 178 11.95 -1.43 16.64
C GLU A 178 12.60 -0.04 16.56
N LYS A 179 11.80 1.03 16.66
CA LYS A 179 12.24 2.44 16.67
C LYS A 179 12.98 2.86 15.40
N GLU A 180 12.53 2.35 14.26
CA GLU A 180 13.17 2.57 12.96
C GLU A 180 12.20 3.26 11.99
N PRO A 181 12.60 4.30 11.24
CA PRO A 181 11.68 4.93 10.29
C PRO A 181 11.35 3.97 9.13
N VAL A 182 10.08 3.91 8.76
CA VAL A 182 9.54 2.95 7.79
C VAL A 182 8.75 3.66 6.70
N LEU A 183 9.06 3.34 5.45
CA LEU A 183 8.20 3.59 4.30
C LEU A 183 7.24 2.41 4.12
N LEU A 184 5.93 2.65 4.22
CA LEU A 184 4.89 1.74 3.74
C LEU A 184 4.39 2.24 2.38
N CYS A 185 4.53 1.45 1.33
CA CYS A 185 3.98 1.71 0.01
C CYS A 185 2.92 0.66 -0.33
N LEU A 186 1.69 1.11 -0.56
CA LEU A 186 0.54 0.31 -0.97
C LEU A 186 0.28 0.57 -2.45
N TYR A 187 0.14 -0.46 -3.26
CA TYR A 187 -0.12 -0.29 -4.69
C TYR A 187 -0.80 -1.52 -5.28
N ASP A 188 -1.76 -1.28 -6.18
CA ASP A 188 -2.38 -2.34 -6.97
C ASP A 188 -2.89 -1.75 -8.28
N ALA A 189 -2.89 -2.58 -9.33
CA ALA A 189 -3.35 -2.23 -10.67
C ALA A 189 -4.32 -3.29 -11.22
N PRO A 190 -5.07 -2.97 -12.28
CA PRO A 190 -5.99 -3.92 -12.90
C PRO A 190 -5.30 -5.20 -13.38
N LEU A 191 -6.06 -6.29 -13.33
CA LEU A 191 -5.66 -7.59 -13.87
C LEU A 191 -6.16 -7.74 -15.31
N ALA A 192 -5.53 -8.61 -16.09
CA ALA A 192 -6.07 -9.05 -17.38
C ALA A 192 -7.18 -10.10 -17.17
N SER A 193 -8.16 -10.15 -18.09
CA SER A 193 -9.05 -11.31 -18.20
C SER A 193 -8.21 -12.56 -18.54
N PRO A 194 -8.50 -13.75 -17.96
CA PRO A 194 -9.69 -14.09 -17.18
C PRO A 194 -9.56 -13.80 -15.67
N LEU A 195 -8.37 -13.47 -15.16
CA LEU A 195 -8.18 -13.24 -13.73
C LEU A 195 -8.99 -12.05 -13.21
N ALA A 196 -9.16 -11.01 -14.02
CA ALA A 196 -10.01 -9.86 -13.70
C ALA A 196 -11.46 -10.23 -13.33
N GLU A 197 -11.99 -11.34 -13.87
CA GLU A 197 -13.34 -11.82 -13.59
C GLU A 197 -13.45 -12.50 -12.22
N LYS A 198 -12.34 -13.02 -11.70
CA LYS A 198 -12.26 -13.66 -10.38
C LYS A 198 -11.80 -12.68 -9.30
N ARG A 199 -11.03 -11.67 -9.69
CA ARG A 199 -10.48 -10.66 -8.81
C ARG A 199 -10.72 -9.28 -9.43
N ARG A 200 -11.84 -8.67 -9.03
CA ARG A 200 -12.21 -7.32 -9.47
C ARG A 200 -11.17 -6.33 -8.98
N THR A 201 -10.45 -5.69 -9.91
CA THR A 201 -9.59 -4.54 -9.67
C THR A 201 -9.64 -3.66 -10.92
N GLU A 202 -10.31 -2.52 -10.82
CA GLU A 202 -10.74 -1.75 -12.01
C GLU A 202 -9.89 -0.52 -12.30
N CYS A 203 -9.13 -0.06 -11.32
CA CYS A 203 -8.24 1.08 -11.47
C CYS A 203 -6.88 0.83 -10.83
N ALA A 204 -5.87 1.53 -11.32
CA ALA A 204 -4.59 1.65 -10.64
C ALA A 204 -4.73 2.60 -9.45
N PHE A 205 -4.16 2.23 -8.30
CA PHE A 205 -4.15 3.07 -7.11
C PHE A 205 -2.88 2.80 -6.31
N ALA A 206 -2.29 3.84 -5.74
CA ALA A 206 -1.26 3.73 -4.73
C ALA A 206 -1.42 4.77 -3.63
N ALA A 207 -0.92 4.40 -2.46
CA ALA A 207 -0.73 5.30 -1.35
C ALA A 207 0.57 4.94 -0.64
N ALA A 208 1.24 5.92 -0.04
CA ALA A 208 2.42 5.66 0.76
C ALA A 208 2.41 6.49 2.03
N PHE A 209 3.03 5.95 3.07
CA PHE A 209 3.19 6.57 4.37
C PHE A 209 4.63 6.41 4.83
N VAL A 210 5.25 7.50 5.29
CA VAL A 210 6.50 7.45 6.03
C VAL A 210 6.17 7.57 7.51
N LEU A 211 6.44 6.51 8.25
CA LEU A 211 6.18 6.40 9.68
C LEU A 211 7.49 6.53 10.44
N THR A 212 7.51 7.38 11.46
CA THR A 212 8.67 7.56 12.33
C THR A 212 8.34 7.21 13.78
N PRO A 213 9.34 6.86 14.60
CA PRO A 213 9.11 6.59 16.01
C PRO A 213 8.47 7.79 16.72
N ASP A 214 7.50 7.51 17.59
CA ASP A 214 6.89 8.51 18.46
C ASP A 214 7.93 9.00 19.50
N GLN A 215 8.51 10.18 19.27
CA GLN A 215 9.47 10.81 20.20
C GLN A 215 8.73 11.60 21.29
N LYS A 216 9.34 11.72 22.48
CA LYS A 216 8.74 12.44 23.62
C LYS A 216 8.54 13.93 23.30
N ALA A 217 7.43 14.47 23.79
CA ALA A 217 6.97 15.85 23.62
C ALA A 217 8.10 16.90 23.79
N GLY A 218 8.23 17.80 22.81
CA GLY A 218 9.21 18.90 22.84
C GLY A 218 9.64 19.41 21.46
N GLN A 219 9.44 18.60 20.41
CA GLN A 219 9.50 19.08 19.02
C GLN A 219 8.07 19.41 18.60
N SER A 220 7.84 20.67 18.22
CA SER A 220 6.59 21.15 17.64
C SER A 220 6.34 20.39 16.34
N ASP A 221 5.34 19.53 16.34
CA ASP A 221 5.21 18.50 15.31
C ASP A 221 3.75 18.47 14.84
N ASP A 222 3.49 19.20 13.76
CA ASP A 222 2.18 19.35 13.10
C ASP A 222 1.73 18.04 12.38
N ALA A 223 2.56 16.99 12.47
CA ALA A 223 2.27 15.67 11.94
C ALA A 223 1.19 14.94 12.77
N GLY A 224 0.38 14.10 12.11
CA GLY A 224 -0.60 13.25 12.81
C GLY A 224 0.08 12.12 13.59
N ARG A 225 -0.37 11.85 14.82
CA ARG A 225 0.06 10.67 15.59
C ARG A 225 -0.87 9.51 15.31
N LEU A 226 -0.30 8.37 14.93
CA LEU A 226 -1.02 7.13 14.64
C LEU A 226 -0.77 6.12 15.75
N SER A 227 -1.83 5.53 16.31
CA SER A 227 -1.73 4.37 17.19
C SER A 227 -2.55 3.22 16.62
N VAL A 228 -2.04 1.99 16.76
CA VAL A 228 -2.73 0.80 16.25
C VAL A 228 -2.87 -0.26 17.33
N ASP A 229 -4.00 -0.96 17.27
CA ASP A 229 -4.30 -2.13 18.09
C ASP A 229 -4.83 -3.24 17.20
N PHE A 230 -4.46 -4.48 17.49
CA PHE A 230 -5.12 -5.62 16.88
C PHE A 230 -6.32 -6.04 17.72
N SER A 231 -7.46 -6.31 17.07
CA SER A 231 -8.66 -6.82 17.72
C SER A 231 -9.09 -8.14 17.08
N ALA A 232 -9.25 -9.17 17.91
CA ALA A 232 -9.87 -10.43 17.53
C ALA A 232 -11.39 -10.24 17.42
N GLY A 233 -11.87 -9.98 16.20
CA GLY A 233 -13.28 -9.75 15.93
C GLY A 233 -13.49 -9.08 14.58
N GLU A 234 -14.74 -9.07 14.12
CA GLU A 234 -15.11 -8.37 12.90
C GLU A 234 -14.87 -6.86 13.05
N ALA A 235 -14.38 -6.23 11.98
CA ALA A 235 -14.26 -4.79 11.93
C ALA A 235 -15.66 -4.18 11.84
N ASP A 236 -15.88 -3.05 12.52
CA ASP A 236 -17.03 -2.19 12.23
C ASP A 236 -16.96 -1.71 10.76
N PRO A 237 -17.92 -2.09 9.89
CA PRO A 237 -17.92 -1.68 8.48
C PRO A 237 -17.92 -0.15 8.29
N ALA A 238 -18.53 0.60 9.20
CA ALA A 238 -18.57 2.07 9.15
C ALA A 238 -17.20 2.71 9.42
N LEU A 239 -16.31 1.99 10.09
CA LEU A 239 -14.94 2.42 10.34
C LEU A 239 -13.94 1.87 9.31
N VAL A 240 -14.35 0.91 8.48
CA VAL A 240 -13.54 0.39 7.36
C VAL A 240 -13.71 1.25 6.12
N ALA A 241 -14.96 1.52 5.72
CA ALA A 241 -15.24 2.26 4.50
C ALA A 241 -14.97 3.77 4.67
N PRO A 242 -14.49 4.47 3.63
CA PRO A 242 -14.53 5.94 3.57
C PRO A 242 -15.95 6.48 3.74
N ASP A 243 -16.11 7.62 4.41
CA ASP A 243 -17.42 8.26 4.63
C ASP A 243 -18.07 8.73 3.32
N LEU A 244 -17.25 9.10 2.33
CA LEU A 244 -17.72 9.60 1.04
C LEU A 244 -18.01 8.42 0.09
N PRO A 245 -19.25 8.29 -0.44
CA PRO A 245 -19.64 7.14 -1.27
C PRO A 245 -18.74 6.91 -2.49
N ALA A 246 -18.27 8.00 -3.13
CA ALA A 246 -17.37 7.90 -4.28
C ALA A 246 -15.99 7.29 -3.91
N LEU A 247 -15.47 7.60 -2.72
CA LEU A 247 -14.24 7.00 -2.21
C LEU A 247 -14.46 5.56 -1.73
N ALA A 248 -15.63 5.27 -1.15
CA ALA A 248 -16.00 3.91 -0.77
C ALA A 248 -16.07 2.98 -1.99
N ALA A 249 -16.67 3.43 -3.09
CA ALA A 249 -16.65 2.70 -4.35
C ALA A 249 -15.21 2.44 -4.85
N LEU A 250 -14.33 3.45 -4.76
CA LEU A 250 -12.92 3.30 -5.15
C LEU A 250 -12.18 2.28 -4.26
N ALA A 251 -12.45 2.28 -2.96
CA ALA A 251 -11.89 1.31 -2.00
C ALA A 251 -12.35 -0.13 -2.24
N GLU A 252 -13.56 -0.34 -2.77
CA GLU A 252 -14.05 -1.67 -3.18
C GLU A 252 -13.39 -2.16 -4.47
N MET A 253 -13.03 -1.23 -5.37
CA MET A 253 -12.46 -1.54 -6.68
C MET A 253 -10.95 -1.75 -6.65
N ASN A 254 -10.26 -1.50 -5.54
CA ASN A 254 -8.82 -1.70 -5.45
C ASN A 254 -8.37 -1.99 -3.99
N PRO A 255 -7.66 -3.10 -3.71
CA PRO A 255 -7.20 -3.44 -2.36
C PRO A 255 -6.30 -2.38 -1.70
N ALA A 256 -5.44 -1.68 -2.44
CA ALA A 256 -4.64 -0.57 -1.90
C ALA A 256 -5.50 0.66 -1.55
N ALA A 257 -6.59 0.89 -2.29
CA ALA A 257 -7.54 1.97 -2.04
C ALA A 257 -8.36 1.79 -0.74
N ARG A 258 -8.32 0.61 -0.11
CA ARG A 258 -8.87 0.42 1.25
C ARG A 258 -8.17 1.28 2.32
N SER A 259 -7.05 1.91 1.99
CA SER A 259 -6.39 2.94 2.82
C SER A 259 -7.10 4.31 2.81
N LEU A 260 -8.07 4.54 1.91
CA LEU A 260 -8.73 5.83 1.72
C LEU A 260 -9.41 6.37 2.97
N ARG A 261 -9.91 5.52 3.86
CA ARG A 261 -10.50 5.96 5.14
C ARG A 261 -9.47 6.69 5.99
N LEU A 262 -8.27 6.11 6.14
CA LEU A 262 -7.16 6.73 6.87
C LEU A 262 -6.68 8.01 6.18
N LEU A 263 -6.54 7.99 4.84
CA LEU A 263 -6.16 9.17 4.07
C LEU A 263 -7.16 10.32 4.21
N SER A 264 -8.46 10.01 4.30
CA SER A 264 -9.53 11.00 4.52
C SER A 264 -9.44 11.63 5.91
N LEU A 265 -9.17 10.83 6.95
CA LEU A 265 -8.93 11.33 8.31
C LEU A 265 -7.72 12.27 8.36
N LEU A 266 -6.62 11.87 7.72
CA LEU A 266 -5.40 12.68 7.63
C LEU A 266 -5.63 14.00 6.89
N ALA A 267 -6.35 13.98 5.77
CA ALA A 267 -6.66 15.18 5.01
C ALA A 267 -7.60 16.14 5.77
N GLY A 268 -8.44 15.60 6.67
CA GLY A 268 -9.30 16.39 7.54
C GLY A 268 -8.54 17.18 8.61
N GLY A 269 -7.37 16.69 9.06
CA GLY A 269 -6.59 17.35 10.11
C GLY A 269 -7.19 17.25 11.52
N HIS A 270 -8.16 16.34 11.72
CA HIS A 270 -8.76 16.04 13.02
C HIS A 270 -8.47 14.59 13.39
N GLY A 271 -8.43 14.31 14.70
CA GLY A 271 -8.36 12.93 15.18
C GLY A 271 -9.58 12.11 14.77
N GLY A 272 -9.43 10.79 14.76
CA GLY A 272 -10.48 9.87 14.35
C GLY A 272 -10.07 8.41 14.43
N GLU A 273 -11.01 7.52 14.14
CA GLU A 273 -10.80 6.08 14.15
C GLU A 273 -11.08 5.48 12.77
N ALA A 274 -10.23 4.52 12.37
CA ALA A 274 -10.40 3.71 11.17
C ALA A 274 -10.09 2.25 11.49
N HIS A 275 -10.68 1.33 10.75
CA HIS A 275 -10.40 -0.11 10.84
C HIS A 275 -9.82 -0.62 9.53
N ALA A 276 -8.77 -1.44 9.62
CA ALA A 276 -8.25 -2.19 8.49
C ALA A 276 -8.47 -3.70 8.71
N THR A 277 -9.27 -4.33 7.86
CA THR A 277 -9.61 -5.75 7.99
C THR A 277 -8.39 -6.66 7.83
N MET A 278 -8.37 -7.76 8.57
CA MET A 278 -7.36 -8.82 8.52
C MET A 278 -8.03 -10.18 8.34
N LEU A 279 -7.27 -11.21 7.94
CA LEU A 279 -7.81 -12.57 7.78
C LEU A 279 -8.46 -13.12 9.05
N SER A 280 -7.98 -12.73 10.24
CA SER A 280 -8.48 -13.20 11.52
C SER A 280 -8.69 -12.07 12.53
N GLY A 281 -9.34 -10.99 12.08
CA GLY A 281 -9.67 -9.85 12.94
C GLY A 281 -9.55 -8.53 12.18
N HIS A 282 -9.13 -7.49 12.87
CA HIS A 282 -8.82 -6.20 12.24
C HIS A 282 -7.80 -5.40 13.05
N VAL A 283 -7.17 -4.45 12.38
CA VAL A 283 -6.34 -3.42 12.98
C VAL A 283 -7.23 -2.21 13.25
N ARG A 284 -7.37 -1.82 14.51
CA ARG A 284 -7.95 -0.53 14.91
C ARG A 284 -6.87 0.52 14.81
N ILE A 285 -7.19 1.63 14.16
CA ILE A 285 -6.26 2.71 13.84
C ILE A 285 -6.84 3.97 14.45
N ARG A 286 -6.13 4.61 15.38
CA ARG A 286 -6.52 5.91 15.94
C ARG A 286 -5.53 6.97 15.51
N LEU A 287 -6.05 8.02 14.90
CA LEU A 287 -5.34 9.24 14.55
C LEU A 287 -5.62 10.29 15.63
N SER A 288 -4.58 10.95 16.14
CA SER A 288 -4.67 12.04 17.12
C SER A 288 -3.72 13.18 16.79
#